data_AF-A0A4R9LQ17-F1
#
_entry.id   AF-A0A4R9LQ17-F1
#
_cell.length_a   1.000
_cell.length_b   1.000
_cell.length_c   1.000
_cell.angle_alpha   90.00
_cell.angle_beta   90.00
_cell.angle_gamma   90.00
#
_symmetry.space_group_name_H-M   'P 1'
#
loop_
_entity.id
_entity.type
_entity.pdbx_description
1 polymer ?
#
loop_
_entity_poly.entity_id
_entity_poly.type
_entity_poly.pdbx_seq_one_letter_code
_entity_poly.pdbx_strand_id
1 'polypeptide(L)' 'MLFSASGYFANPQVAKGFKHLGFPDYFRVELAIAKIFGAIVLVIPQISGRIKEWAYAGPGITFISAANAHFQSSDPIIAN' A
#
# COMPACT_ATOMS: atom_id res chain seq x y z
N MET A 1 6.08 1.31 -6.77
CA MET A 1 6.15 0.75 -5.40
C MET A 1 7.07 1.57 -4.49
N LEU A 2 8.34 1.81 -4.85
CA LEU A 2 9.25 2.59 -4.00
C LEU A 2 8.88 4.07 -3.89
N PHE A 3 8.53 4.71 -5.01
CA PHE A 3 8.11 6.12 -5.03
C PHE A 3 6.90 6.36 -4.11
N SER A 4 5.87 5.51 -4.18
CA SER A 4 4.70 5.64 -3.32
C SER A 4 4.96 5.28 -1.86
N ALA A 5 5.92 4.41 -1.55
CA ALA A 5 6.28 4.08 -0.16
C ALA A 5 6.82 5.30 0.61
N SER A 6 7.56 6.21 -0.05
CA SER A 6 8.04 7.44 0.59
C SER A 6 6.91 8.31 1.14
N GLY A 7 5.80 8.40 0.41
CA GLY A 7 4.61 9.13 0.83
C GLY A 7 3.97 8.54 2.10
N TYR A 8 4.07 7.23 2.31
CA TYR A 8 3.51 6.59 3.49
C TYR A 8 4.30 6.96 4.75
N PHE A 9 5.58 7.29 4.65
CA PHE A 9 6.39 7.72 5.80
C PHE A 9 6.24 9.22 6.09
N ALA A 10 6.27 10.05 5.05
CA ALA A 10 6.50 11.49 5.21
C ALA A 10 5.31 12.40 4.84
N ASN A 11 4.31 11.89 4.12
CA ASN A 11 3.22 12.74 3.62
C ASN A 11 2.06 12.84 4.64
N PRO A 12 1.77 14.04 5.20
CA PRO A 12 0.69 14.21 6.17
C PRO A 12 -0.71 13.91 5.62
N GLN A 13 -0.95 14.13 4.32
CA GLN A 13 -2.22 13.84 3.67
C GLN A 13 -2.45 12.33 3.60
N VAL A 14 -1.40 11.54 3.35
CA VAL A 14 -1.48 10.07 3.40
C VAL A 14 -1.82 9.62 4.82
N ALA A 15 -1.14 10.13 5.85
CA ALA A 15 -1.44 9.80 7.24
C ALA A 15 -2.89 10.16 7.64
N LYS A 16 -3.40 11.32 7.19
CA LYS A 16 -4.81 11.71 7.37
C LYS A 16 -5.76 10.75 6.69
N GLY A 17 -5.46 10.28 5.47
CA GLY A 17 -6.27 9.29 4.76
C GLY A 17 -6.39 7.96 5.51
N PHE A 18 -5.27 7.44 6.04
CA PHE A 18 -5.28 6.23 6.88
C PHE A 18 -6.12 6.41 8.15
N LYS A 19 -5.97 7.55 8.83
CA LYS A 19 -6.76 7.88 10.01
C LYS A 19 -8.26 8.02 9.71
N HIS A 20 -8.61 8.63 8.58
CA HIS A 20 -9.99 8.77 8.09
C HIS A 20 -10.65 7.41 7.88
N LEU A 21 -9.92 6.47 7.28
CA LEU A 21 -10.36 5.07 7.10
C LEU A 21 -10.37 4.25 8.41
N GLY A 22 -10.05 4.85 9.56
CA GLY A 22 -10.04 4.19 10.86
C GLY A 22 -8.82 3.30 11.13
N PHE A 23 -7.79 3.34 10.28
CA PHE A 23 -6.59 2.55 10.49
C PHE A 23 -5.64 3.20 11.50
N PRO A 24 -4.95 2.41 12.33
CA PRO A 24 -3.91 2.92 13.22
C PRO A 24 -2.67 3.38 12.43
N ASP A 25 -1.93 4.33 12.99
CA ASP A 25 -0.82 4.99 12.28
C ASP A 25 0.29 4.01 11.87
N TYR A 26 0.57 2.98 12.67
CA TYR A 26 1.60 1.99 12.33
C TYR A 26 1.27 1.18 11.07
N PHE A 27 -0.01 1.04 10.69
CA PHE A 27 -0.41 0.26 9.51
C PHE A 27 0.10 0.87 8.20
N ARG A 28 0.17 2.21 8.11
CA ARG A 28 0.78 2.87 6.94
C ARG A 28 2.28 2.54 6.85
N VAL A 29 2.96 2.45 8.00
CA VAL A 29 4.39 2.14 8.08
C VAL A 29 4.65 0.69 7.65
N GLU A 30 3.83 -0.26 8.11
CA GLU A 30 3.87 -1.66 7.68
C GLU A 30 3.68 -1.80 6.16
N LEU A 31 2.69 -1.11 5.59
CA LEU A 31 2.46 -1.11 4.14
C LEU A 31 3.58 -0.47 3.34
N ALA A 32 4.32 0.49 3.92
CA ALA A 32 5.48 1.10 3.29
C ALA A 32 6.67 0.12 3.28
N ILE A 33 6.92 -0.56 4.40
CA ILE A 33 7.93 -1.61 4.54
C ILE A 33 7.63 -2.76 3.57
N ALA A 34 6.38 -3.22 3.48
CA ALA A 34 5.96 -4.26 2.54
C ALA A 34 6.23 -3.88 1.09
N LYS A 35 6.03 -2.60 0.71
CA LYS A 35 6.35 -2.10 -0.65
C LYS A 35 7.84 -2.12 -0.94
N ILE A 36 8.68 -1.84 0.06
CA ILE A 36 10.15 -1.91 -0.08
C ILE A 36 10.57 -3.36 -0.29
N PHE A 37 10.08 -4.30 0.52
CA PHE A 37 10.35 -5.73 0.33
C PHE A 37 9.87 -6.24 -1.03
N GLY A 38 8.66 -5.87 -1.45
CA GLY A 38 8.14 -6.23 -2.77
C GLY A 38 9.04 -5.70 -3.90
N ALA A 39 9.51 -4.46 -3.80
CA ALA A 39 10.44 -3.90 -4.78
C ALA A 39 11.79 -4.63 -4.80
N ILE A 40 12.37 -4.96 -3.64
CA ILE A 40 13.61 -5.73 -3.53
C ILE A 40 13.43 -7.10 -4.20
N VAL A 41 12.30 -7.79 -3.92
CA VAL A 41 11.97 -9.09 -4.51
C VAL A 41 11.95 -9.04 -6.03
N LEU A 42 11.38 -7.97 -6.60
CA LEU A 42 11.25 -7.82 -8.04
C LEU A 42 12.57 -7.45 -8.73
N VAL A 43 13.44 -6.67 -8.06
CA VAL A 43 14.71 -6.20 -8.63
C VAL A 43 15.79 -7.28 -8.63
N ILE A 44 15.84 -8.16 -7.62
CA ILE A 44 16.89 -9.17 -7.52
C ILE A 44 16.60 -10.34 -8.49
N PRO A 45 17.44 -10.58 -9.51
CA PRO A 45 17.17 -11.62 -10.50
C PRO A 45 17.23 -13.04 -9.92
N GLN A 46 18.03 -13.28 -8.87
CA GLN A 46 18.24 -14.57 -8.22
C GLN A 46 17.03 -15.06 -7.41
N ILE A 47 16.06 -14.19 -7.10
CA ILE A 47 14.86 -14.60 -6.35
C ILE A 47 13.95 -15.43 -7.26
N SER A 48 13.44 -16.54 -6.71
CA SER A 48 12.63 -17.51 -7.44
C SER A 48 11.34 -16.88 -7.99
N GLY A 49 10.89 -17.38 -9.15
CA GLY A 49 9.71 -16.87 -9.86
C GLY A 49 8.44 -16.89 -8.99
N ARG A 50 8.24 -17.95 -8.19
CA ARG A 50 7.09 -18.05 -7.28
C ARG A 50 7.03 -16.91 -6.25
N ILE A 51 8.17 -16.47 -5.72
CA ILE A 51 8.18 -15.34 -4.77
C ILE A 51 7.86 -14.02 -5.50
N LYS A 52 8.31 -13.89 -6.76
CA LYS A 52 7.99 -12.73 -7.59
C LYS A 52 6.50 -12.63 -7.91
N GLU A 53 5.84 -13.75 -8.17
CA GLU A 53 4.36 -13.79 -8.35
C GLU A 53 3.64 -13.16 -7.15
N TRP A 54 4.04 -13.50 -5.92
CA TRP A 54 3.48 -12.90 -4.71
C TRP A 54 3.82 -11.41 -4.56
N ALA A 55 5.03 -10.98 -4.97
CA ALA A 55 5.39 -9.56 -4.99
C ALA A 55 4.57 -8.76 -6.01
N TYR A 56 4.14 -9.38 -7.12
CA TYR A 56 3.18 -8.79 -8.05
C TYR A 56 1.74 -8.80 -7.52
N ALA A 57 1.34 -9.85 -6.79
CA ALA A 57 -0.01 -9.98 -6.23
C ALA A 57 -0.28 -8.99 -5.08
N GLY A 58 0.72 -8.74 -4.23
CA GLY A 58 0.58 -7.89 -3.02
C GLY A 58 -0.02 -6.50 -3.28
N PRO A 59 0.48 -5.71 -4.26
CA PRO A 59 -0.14 -4.45 -4.66
C PRO A 59 -1.60 -4.59 -5.08
N GLY A 60 -1.95 -5.63 -5.84
CA GLY A 60 -3.32 -5.89 -6.27
C GLY A 60 -4.25 -6.11 -5.07
N ILE A 61 -3.83 -6.94 -4.11
CA ILE A 61 -4.57 -7.15 -2.86
C ILE A 61 -4.75 -5.82 -2.11
N THR A 62 -3.68 -5.02 -2.00
CA THR A 62 -3.74 -3.72 -1.33
C THR A 62 -4.77 -2.79 -1.98
N PHE A 63 -4.83 -2.74 -3.32
CA PHE A 63 -5.80 -1.90 -4.02
C PHE A 63 -7.24 -2.38 -3.83
N ILE A 64 -7.48 -3.69 -3.86
CA ILE A 64 -8.81 -4.26 -3.58
C ILE A 64 -9.25 -3.92 -2.14
N SER A 65 -8.35 -4.10 -1.17
CA SER A 65 -8.62 -3.75 0.24
C SER A 65 -8.87 -2.25 0.41
N ALA A 66 -8.08 -1.39 -0.24
CA ALA A 66 -8.27 0.05 -0.19
C ALA A 66 -9.64 0.45 -0.77
N ALA A 67 -10.03 -0.10 -1.92
CA ALA A 67 -11.34 0.13 -2.49
C ALA A 67 -12.45 -0.24 -1.49
N ASN A 68 -12.38 -1.44 -0.90
CA ASN A 68 -13.34 -1.89 0.10
C ASN A 68 -13.40 -0.99 1.36
N ALA A 69 -12.25 -0.46 1.81
CA ALA A 69 -12.20 0.47 2.93
C ALA A 69 -12.90 1.80 2.61
N HIS A 70 -12.69 2.34 1.40
CA HIS A 70 -13.38 3.55 0.94
C HIS A 70 -14.88 3.33 0.77
N PHE A 71 -15.31 2.18 0.22
CA PHE A 71 -16.73 1.81 0.12
C PHE A 71 -17.43 1.77 1.47
N GLN A 72 -16.78 1.19 2.49
CA GLN A 72 -17.33 1.14 3.85
C GLN A 72 -17.33 2.49 4.57
N SER A 73 -16.38 3.37 4.22
CA SER A 73 -16.25 4.70 4.84
C SER A 73 -17.21 5.74 4.23
N SER A 74 -18.07 5.34 3.28
CA SER A 74 -18.98 6.23 2.54
C SER A 74 -18.27 7.40 1.83
N ASP A 75 -17.05 7.16 1.33
CA ASP A 75 -16.29 8.21 0.67
C ASP A 75 -16.91 8.63 -0.66
N PRO A 76 -16.89 9.93 -0.99
CA PRO A 76 -17.38 10.41 -2.28
C PRO A 76 -16.55 9.79 -3.41
N ILE A 77 -17.25 9.22 -4.41
CA ILE A 77 -16.65 8.57 -5.58
C ILE A 77 -15.81 9.57 -6.40
N ILE A 78 -16.06 10.87 -6.25
CA ILE A 78 -15.37 11.96 -6.93
C ILE A 78 -14.95 12.99 -5.87
N ALA A 79 -13.65 13.27 -5.77
CA ALA A 79 -13.16 14.41 -4.99
C ALA A 79 -13.45 15.70 -5.78
N ASN A 80 -14.34 16.54 -5.26
CA ASN A 80 -14.55 17.91 -5.74
C ASN A 80 -13.43 18.85 -5.29
#